data_AF-U5QL32-F1
#
_entry.id   AF-U5QL32-F1
#
_cell.length_a   1.000
_cell.length_b   1.000
_cell.length_c   1.000
_cell.angle_alpha   90.00
_cell.angle_beta   90.00
_cell.angle_gamma   90.00
#
_symmetry.space_group_name_H-M   'P 1'
#
loop_
_entity.id
_entity.type
_entity.pdbx_description
1 polymer ?
#
loop_
_entity_poly.entity_id
_entity_poly.type
_entity_poly.pdbx_seq_one_letter_code
_entity_poly.pdbx_strand_id
1 'polypeptide(L)'
;MSKESTSPIEQREPAGVDLSPGRMSDGRKLTWLLTASLLGFVAASFLQSSDHLVQQRLSEVEGHLALVCLGLTLAARPLSRFLPGLLKERRYLGLLTFAFSLLHTWSQIVHVLGGSLDGMFFLPRDMQFGVMLGIFALLAMVPLALTSNNFSVRLLQGAWKSLHQGVFFVAFLALLHTLGTGVHYPLVAQTPLTIAFALVLAALSFWVWRLRNQPKDKDPARDQQ
;
A
#
# COMPACT_ATOMS: atom_id res chain seq x y z
N MET A 1 31.66 -77.72 -0.43
CA MET A 1 30.65 -77.57 -1.50
C MET A 1 29.30 -77.86 -0.85
N SER A 2 28.26 -77.04 -0.82
CA SER A 2 27.94 -75.77 -1.45
C SER A 2 26.99 -75.06 -0.47
N LYS A 3 27.21 -73.77 -0.16
CA LYS A 3 26.21 -72.97 0.57
C LYS A 3 25.23 -72.43 -0.46
N GLU A 4 24.00 -72.91 -0.38
CA GLU A 4 22.91 -72.50 -1.25
C GLU A 4 22.51 -71.05 -0.91
N SER A 5 22.75 -70.15 -1.87
CA SER A 5 22.47 -68.73 -1.77
C SER A 5 21.00 -68.49 -2.13
N THR A 6 20.14 -68.31 -1.13
CA THR A 6 18.81 -67.76 -1.32
C THR A 6 18.89 -66.26 -1.64
N SER A 7 18.56 -65.90 -2.87
CA SER A 7 18.34 -64.51 -3.31
C SER A 7 17.00 -64.03 -2.76
N PRO A 8 16.92 -62.86 -2.08
CA PRO A 8 15.65 -62.24 -1.76
C PRO A 8 15.08 -61.58 -3.02
N ILE A 9 13.89 -62.00 -3.42
CA ILE A 9 13.08 -61.35 -4.45
C ILE A 9 12.82 -59.91 -4.01
N GLU A 10 13.46 -58.96 -4.69
CA GLU A 10 13.28 -57.52 -4.53
C GLU A 10 11.87 -57.14 -4.98
N GLN A 11 10.96 -56.99 -4.02
CA GLN A 11 9.61 -56.47 -4.23
C GLN A 11 9.72 -54.99 -4.62
N ARG A 12 9.63 -54.68 -5.92
CA ARG A 12 9.42 -53.30 -6.37
C ARG A 12 7.98 -52.89 -6.08
N GLU A 13 7.78 -52.06 -5.04
CA GLU A 13 6.51 -51.36 -4.85
C GLU A 13 6.21 -50.47 -6.08
N PRO A 14 4.95 -50.47 -6.59
CA PRO A 14 4.58 -49.56 -7.65
C PRO A 14 4.60 -48.12 -7.14
N ALA A 15 5.33 -47.26 -7.84
CA ALA A 15 5.43 -45.83 -7.56
C ALA A 15 4.03 -45.25 -7.28
N GLY A 16 3.80 -44.88 -6.02
CA GLY A 16 2.58 -44.19 -5.61
C GLY A 16 2.43 -42.93 -6.44
N VAL A 17 1.37 -42.88 -7.24
CA VAL A 17 0.91 -41.66 -7.89
C VAL A 17 0.56 -40.69 -6.77
N ASP A 18 1.38 -39.65 -6.60
CA ASP A 18 1.10 -38.56 -5.67
C ASP A 18 -0.18 -37.85 -6.12
N LEU A 19 -1.30 -38.22 -5.50
CA LEU A 19 -2.61 -37.59 -5.64
C LEU A 19 -2.79 -36.46 -4.62
N SER A 20 -1.72 -35.75 -4.25
CA SER A 20 -1.86 -34.50 -3.52
C SER A 20 -2.70 -33.53 -4.37
N PRO A 21 -3.88 -33.08 -3.90
CA PRO A 21 -4.67 -32.09 -4.61
C PRO A 21 -3.77 -30.88 -4.82
N GLY A 22 -3.53 -30.55 -6.10
CA GLY A 22 -2.65 -29.47 -6.50
C GLY A 22 -2.97 -28.23 -5.67
N ARG A 23 -2.07 -27.91 -4.73
CA ARG A 23 -2.14 -26.74 -3.85
C ARG A 23 -1.95 -25.51 -4.73
N MET A 24 -3.01 -25.14 -5.45
CA MET A 24 -3.09 -23.89 -6.19
C MET A 24 -3.00 -22.76 -5.17
N SER A 25 -1.79 -22.22 -5.01
CA SER A 25 -1.38 -21.11 -4.15
C SER A 25 -2.54 -20.24 -3.62
N ASP A 26 -2.90 -20.41 -2.34
CA ASP A 26 -3.93 -19.65 -1.62
C ASP A 26 -3.86 -18.12 -1.84
N GLY A 27 -2.66 -17.59 -2.04
CA GLY A 27 -2.44 -16.16 -2.28
C GLY A 27 -3.14 -15.61 -3.53
N ARG A 28 -3.28 -16.38 -4.62
CA ARG A 28 -3.96 -15.91 -5.84
C ARG A 28 -5.47 -15.78 -5.64
N LYS A 29 -6.09 -16.69 -4.88
CA LYS A 29 -7.51 -16.59 -4.55
C LYS A 29 -7.78 -15.36 -3.69
N LEU A 30 -6.92 -15.12 -2.69
CA LEU A 30 -7.00 -13.92 -1.85
C LEU A 30 -6.85 -12.63 -2.68
N THR A 31 -5.96 -12.60 -3.68
CA THR A 31 -5.84 -11.43 -4.57
C THR A 31 -7.11 -11.13 -5.36
N TRP A 32 -7.74 -12.16 -5.91
CA TRP A 32 -8.98 -12.02 -6.68
C TRP A 32 -10.16 -11.68 -5.79
N LEU A 33 -10.20 -12.22 -4.58
CA LEU A 33 -11.23 -11.88 -3.59
C LEU A 33 -11.08 -10.44 -3.10
N LEU A 34 -9.87 -9.97 -2.79
CA LEU A 34 -9.65 -8.58 -2.38
C LEU A 34 -9.93 -7.59 -3.50
N THR A 35 -9.51 -7.90 -4.74
CA THR A 35 -9.81 -7.06 -5.90
C THR A 35 -11.29 -7.07 -6.26
N ALA A 36 -11.97 -8.21 -6.23
CA ALA A 36 -13.41 -8.29 -6.44
C ALA A 36 -14.20 -7.60 -5.31
N SER A 37 -13.75 -7.71 -4.06
CA SER A 37 -14.38 -7.05 -2.91
C SER A 37 -14.18 -5.53 -2.96
N LEU A 38 -13.01 -5.07 -3.41
CA LEU A 38 -12.75 -3.66 -3.67
C LEU A 38 -13.60 -3.15 -4.83
N LEU A 39 -13.68 -3.90 -5.93
CA LEU A 39 -14.51 -3.55 -7.08
C LEU A 39 -16.01 -3.54 -6.72
N GLY A 40 -16.44 -4.48 -5.88
CA GLY A 40 -17.79 -4.54 -5.33
C GLY A 40 -18.09 -3.39 -4.38
N PHE A 41 -17.12 -2.99 -3.54
CA PHE A 41 -17.24 -1.79 -2.70
C PHE A 41 -17.34 -0.53 -3.56
N VAL A 42 -16.49 -0.40 -4.59
CA VAL A 42 -16.60 0.70 -5.57
C VAL A 42 -17.97 0.70 -6.22
N ALA A 43 -18.45 -0.43 -6.76
CA ALA A 43 -19.77 -0.50 -7.37
C ALA A 43 -20.90 -0.16 -6.37
N ALA A 44 -20.78 -0.57 -5.11
CA ALA A 44 -21.73 -0.24 -4.06
C ALA A 44 -21.72 1.26 -3.72
N SER A 45 -20.55 1.90 -3.63
CA SER A 45 -20.43 3.35 -3.42
C SER A 45 -21.13 4.15 -4.53
N PHE A 46 -21.12 3.65 -5.77
CA PHE A 46 -21.84 4.24 -6.90
C PHE A 46 -23.36 3.99 -6.88
N LEU A 47 -23.82 2.95 -6.19
CA LEU A 47 -25.23 2.55 -6.10
C LEU A 47 -25.91 3.02 -4.79
N GLN A 48 -25.13 3.51 -3.82
CA GLN A 48 -25.62 3.93 -2.51
C GLN A 48 -26.30 5.31 -2.57
N SER A 49 -27.46 5.42 -1.91
CA SER A 49 -28.42 6.53 -1.91
C SER A 49 -27.89 7.96 -1.70
N SER A 50 -28.71 8.91 -2.12
CA SER A 50 -28.56 10.37 -2.30
C SER A 50 -28.47 11.25 -1.04
N ASP A 51 -28.19 10.70 0.15
CA ASP A 51 -28.04 11.53 1.36
C ASP A 51 -26.62 12.11 1.44
N HIS A 52 -26.53 13.43 1.29
CA HIS A 52 -25.29 14.19 1.31
C HIS A 52 -24.49 13.96 2.61
N LEU A 53 -25.14 13.81 3.76
CA LEU A 53 -24.44 13.62 5.04
C LEU A 53 -23.75 12.26 5.12
N VAL A 54 -24.40 11.21 4.64
CA VAL A 54 -23.83 9.85 4.60
C VAL A 54 -22.64 9.81 3.65
N GLN A 55 -22.79 10.39 2.45
CA GLN A 55 -21.70 10.44 1.46
C GLN A 55 -20.50 11.24 1.94
N GLN A 56 -20.72 12.36 2.65
CA GLN A 56 -19.64 13.13 3.25
C GLN A 56 -18.87 12.31 4.30
N ARG A 57 -19.59 11.55 5.16
CA ARG A 57 -18.94 10.66 6.15
C ARG A 57 -18.18 9.51 5.50
N LEU A 58 -18.73 8.91 4.45
CA LEU A 58 -18.04 7.86 3.70
C LEU A 58 -16.75 8.40 3.07
N SER A 59 -16.79 9.57 2.44
CA SER A 59 -15.61 10.25 1.89
C SER A 59 -14.53 10.51 2.95
N GLU A 60 -14.93 10.94 4.14
CA GLU A 60 -14.02 11.09 5.29
C GLU A 60 -13.36 9.75 5.64
N VAL A 61 -14.15 8.69 5.82
CA VAL A 61 -13.64 7.35 6.16
C VAL A 61 -12.70 6.81 5.08
N GLU A 62 -13.04 6.96 3.80
CA GLU A 62 -12.20 6.58 2.66
C GLU A 62 -10.83 7.26 2.71
N GLY A 63 -10.81 8.57 2.97
CA GLY A 63 -9.56 9.33 3.13
C GLY A 63 -8.70 8.83 4.30
N HIS A 64 -9.32 8.51 5.44
CA HIS A 64 -8.60 7.95 6.59
C HIS A 64 -8.05 6.55 6.30
N LEU A 65 -8.83 5.69 5.64
CA LEU A 65 -8.39 4.35 5.24
C LEU A 65 -7.22 4.42 4.26
N ALA A 66 -7.24 5.36 3.31
CA ALA A 66 -6.12 5.61 2.41
C ALA A 66 -4.84 5.96 3.18
N LEU A 67 -4.92 6.89 4.14
CA LEU A 67 -3.78 7.31 4.96
C LEU A 67 -3.24 6.18 5.84
N VAL A 68 -4.12 5.39 6.47
CA VAL A 68 -3.71 4.23 7.28
C VAL A 68 -2.99 3.21 6.40
N CYS A 69 -3.55 2.86 5.24
CA CYS A 69 -2.91 1.95 4.30
C CYS A 69 -1.56 2.49 3.81
N LEU A 70 -1.45 3.80 3.57
CA LEU A 70 -0.20 4.44 3.13
C LEU A 70 0.84 4.37 4.24
N GLY A 71 0.46 4.71 5.47
CA GLY A 71 1.31 4.64 6.65
C GLY A 71 1.83 3.22 6.88
N LEU A 72 0.96 2.21 6.79
CA LEU A 72 1.36 0.80 6.90
C LEU A 72 2.26 0.37 5.75
N THR A 73 2.03 0.84 4.52
CA THR A 73 2.89 0.55 3.36
C THR A 73 4.32 1.07 3.55
N LEU A 74 4.45 2.24 4.15
CA LEU A 74 5.73 2.89 4.46
C LEU A 74 6.41 2.24 5.67
N ALA A 75 5.63 1.95 6.72
CA ALA A 75 6.09 1.30 7.95
C ALA A 75 6.31 -0.22 7.80
N ALA A 76 5.93 -0.82 6.67
CA ALA A 76 6.02 -2.26 6.46
C ALA A 76 7.43 -2.82 6.69
N ARG A 77 8.48 -2.07 6.34
CA ARG A 77 9.89 -2.47 6.56
C ARG A 77 10.32 -2.47 8.03
N PRO A 78 10.23 -1.36 8.79
CA PRO A 78 10.61 -1.41 10.21
C PRO A 78 9.70 -2.32 11.02
N LEU A 79 8.41 -2.38 10.69
CA LEU A 79 7.43 -3.18 11.42
C LEU A 79 7.53 -4.67 11.10
N SER A 80 8.21 -5.06 10.02
CA SER A 80 8.44 -6.47 9.66
C SER A 80 9.23 -7.25 10.69
N ARG A 81 10.02 -6.56 11.52
CA ARG A 81 10.76 -7.18 12.62
C ARG A 81 9.83 -7.78 13.68
N PHE A 82 8.63 -7.20 13.82
CA PHE A 82 7.60 -7.64 14.76
C PHE A 82 6.46 -8.38 14.05
N LEU A 83 6.13 -7.99 12.82
CA LEU A 83 5.05 -8.54 12.00
C LEU A 83 5.59 -8.97 10.62
N PRO A 84 6.24 -10.14 10.51
CA PRO A 84 6.89 -10.58 9.27
C PRO A 84 5.91 -10.76 8.09
N GLY A 85 4.63 -10.98 8.36
CA GLY A 85 3.57 -11.04 7.33
C GLY A 85 3.36 -9.70 6.61
N LEU A 86 3.62 -8.57 7.26
CA LEU A 86 3.32 -7.25 6.71
C LEU A 86 4.16 -6.89 5.47
N LEU A 87 5.38 -7.41 5.36
CA LEU A 87 6.19 -7.22 4.16
C LEU A 87 5.63 -7.94 2.94
N LYS A 88 5.00 -9.10 3.14
CA LYS A 88 4.36 -9.86 2.05
C LYS A 88 3.15 -9.10 1.53
N GLU A 89 2.40 -8.47 2.45
CA GLU A 89 1.18 -7.74 2.13
C GLU A 89 1.39 -6.29 1.72
N ARG A 90 2.63 -5.77 1.79
CA ARG A 90 2.99 -4.38 1.45
C ARG A 90 2.45 -3.93 0.09
N ARG A 91 2.45 -4.83 -0.90
CA ARG A 91 1.94 -4.53 -2.24
C ARG A 91 0.42 -4.30 -2.24
N TYR A 92 -0.34 -5.11 -1.49
CA TYR A 92 -1.79 -4.93 -1.38
C TYR A 92 -2.14 -3.67 -0.61
N LEU A 93 -1.40 -3.37 0.47
CA LEU A 93 -1.58 -2.12 1.20
C LEU A 93 -1.41 -0.90 0.31
N GLY A 94 -0.40 -0.88 -0.56
CA GLY A 94 -0.20 0.20 -1.52
C GLY A 94 -1.33 0.31 -2.56
N LEU A 95 -1.86 -0.82 -3.03
CA LEU A 95 -3.01 -0.83 -3.94
C LEU A 95 -4.31 -0.38 -3.24
N LEU A 96 -4.52 -0.77 -1.97
CA LEU A 96 -5.63 -0.30 -1.16
C LEU A 96 -5.55 1.20 -0.92
N THR A 97 -4.36 1.75 -0.64
CA THR A 97 -4.17 3.21 -0.57
C THR A 97 -4.66 3.88 -1.85
N PHE A 98 -4.25 3.39 -3.02
CA PHE A 98 -4.65 3.98 -4.30
C PHE A 98 -6.16 3.89 -4.52
N ALA A 99 -6.76 2.74 -4.21
CA ALA A 99 -8.18 2.53 -4.42
C ALA A 99 -9.05 3.38 -3.50
N PHE A 100 -8.72 3.46 -2.21
CA PHE A 100 -9.42 4.36 -1.28
C PHE A 100 -9.20 5.83 -1.64
N SER A 101 -8.03 6.19 -2.18
CA SER A 101 -7.79 7.56 -2.66
C SER A 101 -8.64 7.91 -3.90
N LEU A 102 -8.85 6.94 -4.80
CA LEU A 102 -9.75 7.10 -5.95
C LEU A 102 -11.19 7.28 -5.50
N LEU A 103 -11.65 6.45 -4.56
CA LEU A 103 -12.99 6.55 -4.00
C LEU A 103 -13.22 7.88 -3.28
N HIS A 104 -12.29 8.25 -2.41
CA HIS A 104 -12.30 9.55 -1.75
C HIS A 104 -12.42 10.69 -2.77
N THR A 105 -11.58 10.68 -3.82
CA THR A 105 -11.60 11.73 -4.85
C THR A 105 -12.93 11.74 -5.61
N TRP A 106 -13.46 10.58 -5.97
CA TRP A 106 -14.76 10.44 -6.62
C TRP A 106 -15.88 11.03 -5.75
N SER A 107 -15.95 10.61 -4.49
CA SER A 107 -16.93 11.08 -3.51
C SER A 107 -16.85 12.61 -3.33
N GLN A 108 -15.64 13.18 -3.26
CA GLN A 108 -15.44 14.63 -3.19
C GLN A 108 -15.90 15.35 -4.46
N ILE A 109 -15.60 14.83 -5.65
CA ILE A 109 -16.04 15.46 -6.91
C ILE A 109 -17.56 15.48 -7.00
N VAL A 110 -18.20 14.34 -6.73
CA VAL A 110 -19.65 14.18 -6.90
C VAL A 110 -20.42 14.96 -5.84
N HIS A 111 -20.02 14.85 -4.56
CA HIS A 111 -20.84 15.32 -3.44
C HIS A 111 -20.41 16.69 -2.90
N VAL A 112 -19.13 17.06 -3.04
CA VAL A 112 -18.61 18.34 -2.52
C VAL A 112 -18.41 19.37 -3.63
N LEU A 113 -17.91 18.97 -4.79
CA LEU A 113 -17.64 19.88 -5.92
C LEU A 113 -18.81 19.98 -6.93
N GLY A 114 -19.96 19.35 -6.65
CA GLY A 114 -21.13 19.43 -7.52
C GLY A 114 -21.01 18.66 -8.83
N GLY A 115 -20.21 17.59 -8.86
CA GLY A 115 -20.06 16.69 -10.01
C GLY A 115 -19.03 17.14 -11.05
N SER A 116 -18.29 18.22 -10.81
CA SER A 116 -17.24 18.70 -11.71
C SER A 116 -16.02 19.17 -10.94
N LEU A 117 -14.82 19.05 -11.53
CA LEU A 117 -13.61 19.61 -10.93
C LEU A 117 -13.65 21.14 -10.87
N ASP A 118 -14.40 21.80 -11.75
CA ASP A 118 -14.58 23.26 -11.75
C ASP A 118 -15.20 23.77 -10.45
N GLY A 119 -15.93 22.91 -9.73
CA GLY A 119 -16.44 23.16 -8.39
C GLY A 119 -15.35 23.62 -7.40
N MET A 120 -14.08 23.25 -7.64
CA MET A 120 -12.98 23.65 -6.77
C MET A 120 -12.76 25.17 -6.74
N PHE A 121 -13.07 25.89 -7.82
CA PHE A 121 -12.85 27.35 -7.89
C PHE A 121 -13.80 28.14 -6.99
N PHE A 122 -14.87 27.50 -6.51
CA PHE A 122 -15.81 28.08 -5.55
C PHE A 122 -15.37 27.87 -4.09
N LEU A 123 -14.35 27.05 -3.85
CA LEU A 123 -13.79 26.84 -2.52
C LEU A 123 -12.92 28.05 -2.08
N PRO A 124 -12.75 28.27 -0.77
CA PRO A 124 -11.71 29.14 -0.23
C PRO A 124 -10.32 28.80 -0.77
N ARG A 125 -9.47 29.82 -0.96
CA ARG A 125 -8.16 29.68 -1.64
C ARG A 125 -7.24 28.65 -0.97
N ASP A 126 -7.24 28.60 0.35
CA ASP A 126 -6.51 27.63 1.15
C ASP A 126 -7.00 26.19 0.93
N MET A 127 -8.31 25.97 0.84
CA MET A 127 -8.87 24.66 0.47
C MET A 127 -8.54 24.27 -0.97
N GLN A 128 -8.51 25.22 -1.90
CA GLN A 128 -8.10 24.96 -3.29
C GLN A 128 -6.68 24.39 -3.35
N PHE A 129 -5.73 24.99 -2.61
CA PHE A 129 -4.37 24.46 -2.51
C PHE A 129 -4.35 23.04 -1.95
N GLY A 130 -5.13 22.77 -0.89
CA GLY A 130 -5.31 21.43 -0.35
C GLY A 130 -5.79 20.44 -1.43
N VAL A 131 -6.87 20.76 -2.15
CA VAL A 131 -7.42 19.91 -3.23
C VAL A 131 -6.39 19.66 -4.34
N MET A 132 -5.66 20.69 -4.78
CA MET A 132 -4.60 20.53 -5.79
C MET A 132 -3.52 19.54 -5.34
N LEU A 133 -3.06 19.64 -4.09
CA LEU A 133 -2.08 18.70 -3.54
C LEU A 133 -2.61 17.25 -3.54
N GLY A 134 -3.90 17.07 -3.25
CA GLY A 134 -4.57 15.77 -3.34
C GLY A 134 -4.59 15.20 -4.77
N ILE A 135 -4.92 16.03 -5.75
CA ILE A 135 -4.89 15.65 -7.18
C ILE A 135 -3.47 15.25 -7.60
N PHE A 136 -2.45 16.04 -7.23
CA PHE A 136 -1.06 15.70 -7.54
C PHE A 136 -0.61 14.40 -6.85
N ALA A 137 -1.03 14.17 -5.60
CA ALA A 137 -0.75 12.92 -4.91
C ALA A 137 -1.36 11.74 -5.66
N LEU A 138 -2.64 11.84 -6.05
CA LEU A 138 -3.35 10.80 -6.79
C LEU A 138 -2.68 10.51 -8.15
N LEU A 139 -2.33 11.55 -8.91
CA LEU A 139 -1.61 11.41 -10.18
C LEU A 139 -0.24 10.74 -10.00
N ALA A 140 0.49 11.10 -8.94
CA ALA A 140 1.76 10.47 -8.61
C ALA A 140 1.58 8.99 -8.19
N MET A 141 0.44 8.59 -7.65
CA MET A 141 0.15 7.19 -7.32
C MET A 141 -0.15 6.32 -8.54
N VAL A 142 -0.69 6.89 -9.63
CA VAL A 142 -1.04 6.14 -10.85
C VAL A 142 0.11 5.27 -11.39
N PRO A 143 1.31 5.81 -11.67
CA PRO A 143 2.40 4.97 -12.17
C PRO A 143 2.82 3.90 -11.16
N LEU A 144 2.80 4.21 -9.85
CA LEU A 144 3.12 3.26 -8.79
C LEU A 144 2.11 2.10 -8.73
N ALA A 145 0.82 2.39 -8.92
CA ALA A 145 -0.23 1.38 -8.96
C ALA A 145 -0.11 0.51 -10.21
N LEU A 146 0.10 1.12 -11.38
CA LEU A 146 0.26 0.41 -12.65
C LEU A 146 1.49 -0.51 -12.65
N THR A 147 2.60 -0.08 -12.03
CA THR A 147 3.82 -0.89 -11.90
C THR A 147 3.85 -1.81 -10.69
N SER A 148 2.76 -1.88 -9.93
CA SER A 148 2.58 -2.84 -8.83
C SER A 148 2.18 -4.21 -9.38
N ASN A 149 2.98 -4.77 -10.30
CA ASN A 149 2.80 -6.11 -10.84
C ASN A 149 4.14 -6.84 -11.10
N ASN A 150 4.10 -8.18 -11.11
CA ASN A 150 5.32 -8.99 -11.24
C ASN A 150 6.00 -8.80 -12.60
N PHE A 151 5.24 -8.42 -13.63
CA PHE A 151 5.76 -8.17 -14.97
C PHE A 151 6.60 -6.88 -14.99
N SER A 152 6.09 -5.77 -14.44
CA SER A 152 6.79 -4.50 -14.32
C SER A 152 8.05 -4.60 -13.45
N VAL A 153 8.04 -5.41 -12.40
CA VAL A 153 9.24 -5.68 -11.58
C VAL A 153 10.34 -6.32 -12.43
N ARG A 154 9.99 -7.30 -13.28
CA ARG A 154 10.94 -8.00 -14.15
C ARG A 154 11.42 -7.12 -15.31
N LEU A 155 10.54 -6.27 -15.84
CA LEU A 155 10.83 -5.38 -16.97
C LEU A 155 11.70 -4.19 -16.56
N LEU A 156 11.36 -3.51 -15.46
CA LEU A 156 12.01 -2.26 -15.05
C LEU A 156 13.21 -2.47 -14.12
N GLN A 157 13.34 -3.64 -13.49
CA GLN A 157 14.48 -4.03 -12.65
C GLN A 157 14.92 -2.93 -11.66
N GLY A 158 16.13 -2.36 -11.81
CA GLY A 158 16.65 -1.31 -10.94
C GLY A 158 15.81 -0.02 -10.94
N ALA A 159 15.25 0.35 -12.09
CA ALA A 159 14.40 1.54 -12.23
C ALA A 159 13.07 1.39 -11.46
N TRP A 160 12.57 0.16 -11.29
CA TRP A 160 11.37 -0.12 -10.49
C TRP A 160 11.55 0.37 -9.04
N LYS A 161 12.72 0.16 -8.46
CA LYS A 161 13.02 0.59 -7.10
C LYS A 161 13.01 2.11 -6.97
N SER A 162 13.58 2.81 -7.95
CA SER A 162 13.59 4.28 -7.99
C SER A 162 12.17 4.84 -8.17
N LEU A 163 11.37 4.25 -9.07
CA LEU A 163 9.97 4.65 -9.26
C LEU A 163 9.16 4.51 -7.96
N HIS A 164 9.29 3.37 -7.28
CA HIS A 164 8.58 3.13 -6.03
C HIS A 164 9.13 3.90 -4.83
N GLN A 165 10.26 4.61 -4.93
CA GLN A 165 10.64 5.62 -3.95
C GLN A 165 9.75 6.86 -4.02
N GLY A 166 9.04 7.08 -5.13
CA GLY A 166 8.03 8.12 -5.27
C GLY A 166 6.90 8.03 -4.23
N VAL A 167 6.75 6.89 -3.55
CA VAL A 167 5.78 6.75 -2.44
C VAL A 167 6.03 7.72 -1.29
N PHE A 168 7.28 8.14 -1.06
CA PHE A 168 7.61 9.16 -0.06
C PHE A 168 7.11 10.54 -0.51
N PHE A 169 7.20 10.84 -1.80
CA PHE A 169 6.66 12.07 -2.37
C PHE A 169 5.12 12.08 -2.30
N VAL A 170 4.46 10.97 -2.63
CA VAL A 170 3.01 10.79 -2.44
C VAL A 170 2.63 11.04 -0.98
N ALA A 171 3.38 10.46 -0.03
CA ALA A 171 3.08 10.61 1.39
C ALA A 171 3.24 12.05 1.89
N PHE A 172 4.25 12.76 1.37
CA PHE A 172 4.43 14.18 1.64
C PHE A 172 3.26 15.01 1.10
N LEU A 173 2.85 14.79 -0.16
CA LEU A 173 1.70 15.47 -0.74
C LEU A 173 0.40 15.15 -0.01
N ALA A 174 0.18 13.89 0.38
CA ALA A 174 -0.97 13.47 1.15
C ALA A 174 -1.03 14.17 2.52
N LEU A 175 0.11 14.34 3.21
CA LEU A 175 0.19 15.10 4.45
C LEU A 175 -0.14 16.58 4.23
N LEU A 176 0.39 17.21 3.19
CA LEU A 176 0.07 18.61 2.90
C LEU A 176 -1.41 18.78 2.51
N HIS A 177 -1.97 17.83 1.76
CA HIS A 177 -3.38 17.80 1.40
C HIS A 177 -4.26 17.77 2.65
N THR A 178 -4.02 16.85 3.59
CA THR A 178 -4.82 16.76 4.82
C THR A 178 -4.66 17.98 5.73
N LEU A 179 -3.48 18.59 5.78
CA LEU A 179 -3.29 19.85 6.51
C LEU A 179 -4.03 21.00 5.82
N GLY A 180 -4.00 21.09 4.49
CA GLY A 180 -4.67 22.15 3.74
C GLY A 180 -6.21 22.06 3.78
N THR A 181 -6.77 20.86 3.84
CA THR A 181 -8.24 20.66 3.91
C THR A 181 -8.76 20.52 5.34
N GLY A 182 -7.95 20.01 6.27
CA GLY A 182 -8.35 19.67 7.64
C GLY A 182 -8.35 20.82 8.65
N VAL A 183 -7.75 21.97 8.33
CA VAL A 183 -7.66 23.15 9.24
C VAL A 183 -9.03 23.72 9.61
N HIS A 184 -10.08 23.45 8.82
CA HIS A 184 -11.43 24.00 9.02
C HIS A 184 -12.39 23.08 9.77
N TYR A 185 -12.01 21.82 10.02
CA TYR A 185 -12.79 20.90 10.83
C TYR A 185 -12.17 20.85 12.23
N PRO A 186 -12.96 21.00 13.31
CA PRO A 186 -12.44 21.22 14.64
C PRO A 186 -11.42 20.13 15.01
N LEU A 187 -10.26 20.61 15.46
CA LEU A 187 -8.99 19.96 15.79
C LEU A 187 -9.06 18.73 16.73
N VAL A 188 -10.22 18.15 16.99
CA VAL A 188 -10.42 17.09 17.98
C VAL A 188 -10.64 15.71 17.33
N ALA A 189 -11.13 15.65 16.08
CA ALA A 189 -11.40 14.37 15.39
C ALA A 189 -10.30 13.95 14.39
N GLN A 190 -9.65 14.90 13.71
CA GLN A 190 -8.66 14.61 12.65
C GLN A 190 -7.20 14.62 13.13
N THR A 191 -6.93 15.21 14.30
CA THR A 191 -5.58 15.40 14.84
C THR A 191 -4.83 14.13 15.17
N PRO A 192 -5.40 13.09 15.83
CA PRO A 192 -4.59 11.96 16.26
C PRO A 192 -4.05 11.15 15.09
N LEU A 193 -4.85 10.94 14.04
CA LEU A 193 -4.43 10.15 12.88
C LEU A 193 -3.43 10.91 12.00
N THR A 194 -3.63 12.21 11.82
CA THR A 194 -2.70 13.05 11.05
C THR A 194 -1.37 13.21 11.78
N ILE A 195 -1.41 13.40 13.11
CA ILE A 195 -0.21 13.40 13.96
C ILE A 195 0.47 12.03 13.91
N ALA A 196 -0.27 10.93 14.05
CA ALA A 196 0.31 9.59 13.96
C ALA A 196 0.97 9.35 12.59
N PHE A 197 0.33 9.76 11.50
CA PHE A 197 0.91 9.66 10.16
C PHE A 197 2.17 10.51 10.01
N ALA A 198 2.16 11.76 10.50
CA ALA A 198 3.33 12.63 10.52
C ALA A 198 4.48 12.05 11.36
N LEU A 199 4.17 11.46 12.52
CA LEU A 199 5.14 10.77 13.38
C LEU A 199 5.71 9.53 12.69
N VAL A 200 4.90 8.75 11.97
CA VAL A 200 5.38 7.63 11.15
C VAL A 200 6.36 8.13 10.08
N LEU A 201 6.03 9.20 9.37
CA LEU A 201 6.93 9.80 8.37
C LEU A 201 8.24 10.30 9.01
N ALA A 202 8.16 10.98 10.15
CA ALA A 202 9.33 11.46 10.89
C ALA A 202 10.21 10.29 11.37
N ALA A 203 9.61 9.26 11.97
CA ALA A 203 10.32 8.08 12.44
C ALA A 203 10.99 7.31 11.30
N LEU A 204 10.33 7.18 10.15
CA LEU A 204 10.91 6.57 8.96
C LEU A 204 12.06 7.38 8.39
N SER A 205 11.91 8.71 8.32
CA SER A 205 12.96 9.62 7.86
C SER A 205 14.19 9.54 8.76
N PHE A 206 13.99 9.54 10.08
CA PHE A 206 15.04 9.35 11.08
C PHE A 206 15.71 7.98 10.96
N TRP A 207 14.94 6.91 10.77
CA TRP A 207 15.49 5.56 10.62
C TRP A 207 16.35 5.43 9.36
N VAL A 208 15.90 5.99 8.22
CA VAL A 208 16.69 6.02 6.98
C VAL A 208 17.97 6.84 7.16
N TRP A 209 17.90 8.00 7.81
CA TRP A 209 19.06 8.81 8.15
C TRP A 209 20.06 8.03 9.02
N ARG A 210 19.57 7.34 10.06
CA ARG A 210 20.39 6.51 10.95
C ARG A 210 21.08 5.37 10.20
N LEU A 211 20.39 4.69 9.28
CA LEU A 211 20.99 3.62 8.47
C LEU A 211 22.07 4.14 7.51
N ARG A 212 21.86 5.33 6.94
CA ARG A 212 22.85 5.97 6.05
C ARG A 212 24.09 6.43 6.80
N ASN A 213 23.94 6.78 8.08
CA ASN A 213 25.00 7.34 8.92
C ASN A 213 25.60 6.33 9.91
N GLN A 214 25.31 5.03 9.78
CA GLN A 214 26.07 4.05 10.54
C GLN A 214 27.53 4.10 10.08
N PRO A 215 28.50 4.30 11.00
CA PRO A 215 29.90 4.15 10.65
C PRO A 215 30.05 2.76 10.05
N LYS A 216 30.52 2.69 8.79
CA LYS A 216 30.98 1.41 8.26
C LYS A 216 32.09 0.97 9.20
N ASP A 217 31.88 -0.15 9.87
CA ASP A 217 32.90 -0.75 10.73
C ASP A 217 34.19 -0.79 9.91
N LYS A 218 35.21 -0.07 10.38
CA LYS A 218 36.51 -0.06 9.73
C LYS A 218 37.09 -1.41 10.05
N ASP A 219 37.08 -2.32 9.08
CA ASP A 219 37.75 -3.60 9.20
C ASP A 219 39.20 -3.35 9.67
N PRO A 220 39.56 -3.71 10.91
CA PRO A 220 40.89 -3.43 11.44
C PRO A 220 41.98 -4.18 10.66
N ALA A 221 41.61 -5.15 9.81
CA ALA A 221 42.54 -5.86 8.94
C ALA A 221 42.99 -5.07 7.69
N ARG A 222 42.32 -3.96 7.34
CA ARG A 222 42.64 -3.18 6.13
C ARG A 222 43.69 -2.08 6.34
N ASP A 223 43.91 -1.65 7.58
CA ASP A 223 44.90 -0.61 7.93
C ASP A 223 46.29 -1.20 8.27
N GLN A 224 46.49 -2.51 8.09
CA GLN A 224 47.76 -3.22 8.34
C GLN A 224 48.48 -3.72 7.06
N GLN A 225 48.07 -3.26 5.87
CA GLN A 225 48.77 -3.49 4.60
C GLN A 225 49.20 -2.17 3.97
#